data_AF-A0A327NRJ1-F1
#
_entry.id   AF-A0A327NRJ1-F1
#
_cell.length_a   1.000
_cell.length_b   1.000
_cell.length_c   1.000
_cell.angle_alpha   90.00
_cell.angle_beta   90.00
_cell.angle_gamma   90.00
#
_symmetry.space_group_name_H-M   'P 1'
#
loop_
_entity.id
_entity.type
_entity.pdbx_description
1 polymer ?
#
loop_
_entity_poly.entity_id
_entity_poly.type
_entity_poly.pdbx_seq_one_letter_code
_entity_poly.pdbx_strand_id
1 'polypeptide(L)'
;MSVLEGDRVVEVAAGGWHFRSRGLVHTFWNGHDSPAKFVDLYPSTQNFAHYLEELSQLDEDLHNERANPFAPENIVMFNALDARYKHEIFYEQILSLWLTMGQKYEMLITD
;
A
#
# COMPACT_ATOMS: atom_id res chain seq x y z
N MET A 1 -0.27 -15.84 -0.83
CA MET A 1 -0.04 -14.38 -0.83
C MET A 1 0.85 -14.09 -2.01
N SER A 2 0.50 -13.10 -2.82
CA SER A 2 1.28 -12.72 -3.98
C SER A 2 2.07 -11.45 -3.65
N VAL A 3 3.34 -11.40 -4.04
CA VAL A 3 4.21 -10.25 -3.83
C VAL A 3 4.79 -9.82 -5.17
N LEU A 4 4.58 -8.57 -5.55
CA LEU A 4 5.31 -7.95 -6.65
C LEU A 4 6.59 -7.36 -6.09
N GLU A 5 7.74 -7.73 -6.65
CA GLU A 5 9.03 -7.11 -6.35
C GLU A 5 9.74 -6.78 -7.66
N GLY A 6 10.03 -5.49 -7.89
CA GLY A 6 10.44 -5.02 -9.22
C GLY A 6 9.38 -5.35 -10.28
N ASP A 7 9.73 -6.25 -11.20
CA ASP A 7 8.90 -6.69 -12.32
C ASP A 7 8.36 -8.14 -12.17
N ARG A 8 8.64 -8.80 -11.05
CA ARG A 8 8.27 -10.21 -10.84
C ARG A 8 7.24 -10.38 -9.74
N VAL A 9 6.28 -11.27 -9.98
CA VAL A 9 5.33 -11.74 -8.96
C VAL A 9 5.85 -13.04 -8.35
N VAL A 10 5.94 -13.08 -7.03
CA VAL A 10 6.37 -14.24 -6.23
C VAL A 10 5.21 -14.71 -5.36
N GLU A 11 4.96 -16.01 -5.38
CA GLU A 11 3.96 -16.65 -4.52
C GLU A 11 4.56 -17.09 -3.20
N VAL A 12 3.94 -16.64 -2.11
CA VAL A 12 4.30 -17.01 -0.74
C VAL A 12 3.20 -17.93 -0.19
N ALA A 13 3.56 -19.19 0.02
CA ALA A 13 2.71 -20.21 0.60
C ALA A 13 2.51 -20.01 2.11
N ALA A 14 1.51 -20.67 2.70
CA ALA A 14 1.29 -20.66 4.15
C ALA A 14 2.54 -21.18 4.89
N GLY A 15 2.94 -20.45 5.94
CA GLY A 15 4.20 -20.71 6.67
C GLY A 15 5.47 -20.23 5.94
N GLY A 16 5.34 -19.72 4.72
CA GLY A 16 6.42 -19.11 3.97
C GLY A 16 6.81 -17.72 4.49
N TRP A 17 8.02 -17.31 4.14
CA TRP A 17 8.59 -16.01 4.47
C TRP A 17 9.03 -15.32 3.19
N HIS A 18 8.86 -14.00 3.15
CA HIS A 18 9.36 -13.16 2.07
C HIS A 18 10.00 -11.91 2.65
N PHE A 19 11.17 -11.54 2.13
CA PHE A 19 11.95 -10.39 2.60
C PHE A 19 12.04 -9.33 1.50
N ARG A 20 11.61 -8.12 1.83
CA ARG A 20 11.56 -6.99 0.91
C ARG A 20 12.76 -6.10 1.15
N SER A 21 13.76 -6.22 0.27
CA SER A 21 15.01 -5.46 0.41
C SER A 21 14.81 -3.96 0.16
N ARG A 22 15.60 -3.13 0.84
CA ARG A 22 15.54 -1.66 0.67
C ARG A 22 15.89 -1.28 -0.77
N GLY A 23 15.13 -0.34 -1.33
CA GLY A 23 15.37 0.20 -2.67
C GLY A 23 14.75 -0.63 -3.80
N LEU A 24 14.08 -1.74 -3.47
CA LEU A 24 13.29 -2.51 -4.42
C LEU A 24 11.83 -2.09 -4.31
N VAL A 25 11.25 -1.63 -5.41
CA VAL A 25 9.81 -1.34 -5.50
C VAL A 25 9.03 -2.63 -5.27
N HIS A 26 8.03 -2.59 -4.41
CA HIS A 26 7.27 -3.79 -4.08
C HIS A 26 5.85 -3.48 -3.59
N THR A 27 4.96 -4.46 -3.74
CA THR A 27 3.64 -4.49 -3.09
C THR A 27 3.22 -5.94 -2.86
N PHE A 28 2.18 -6.19 -2.08
CA PHE A 28 1.65 -7.52 -1.85
C PHE A 28 0.12 -7.50 -1.76
N TRP A 29 -0.51 -8.61 -2.12
CA TRP A 29 -1.96 -8.77 -2.05
C TRP A 29 -2.36 -10.23 -1.87
N ASN A 30 -3.57 -10.45 -1.36
CA ASN A 30 -4.14 -11.78 -1.34
C ASN A 30 -4.62 -12.17 -2.75
N GLY A 31 -3.73 -12.76 -3.56
CA GLY A 31 -4.05 -13.24 -4.91
C GLY A 31 -4.80 -14.57 -4.97
N HIS A 32 -5.25 -15.10 -3.84
CA HIS A 32 -5.96 -16.39 -3.73
C HIS A 32 -7.37 -16.18 -3.19
N ASP A 33 -8.29 -17.09 -3.52
CA ASP A 33 -9.68 -17.06 -3.03
C ASP A 33 -9.79 -17.39 -1.53
N SER A 34 -8.76 -18.05 -0.97
CA SER A 34 -8.71 -18.35 0.46
C SER A 34 -8.28 -17.13 1.27
N PRO A 35 -8.83 -16.90 2.48
CA PRO A 35 -8.36 -15.85 3.37
C PRO A 35 -6.88 -16.00 3.71
N ALA A 36 -6.12 -14.90 3.58
CA ALA A 36 -4.72 -14.84 4.00
C ALA A 36 -4.58 -14.15 5.36
N LYS A 37 -3.67 -14.66 6.19
CA LYS A 37 -3.17 -13.98 7.39
C LYS A 37 -1.65 -13.89 7.27
N PHE A 38 -1.11 -12.73 7.55
CA PHE A 38 0.33 -12.48 7.51
C PHE A 38 0.71 -11.57 8.66
N VAL A 39 1.99 -11.63 9.02
CA VAL A 39 2.62 -10.70 9.95
C VAL A 39 3.68 -9.96 9.16
N ASP A 40 3.58 -8.64 9.16
CA ASP A 40 4.60 -7.79 8.55
C ASP A 40 5.53 -7.27 9.64
N LEU A 41 6.83 -7.34 9.39
CA LEU A 41 7.86 -7.03 10.37
C LEU A 41 8.78 -5.95 9.83
N TYR A 42 8.82 -4.83 10.53
CA TYR A 42 9.66 -3.70 10.21
C TYR A 42 10.83 -3.64 11.21
N PRO A 43 12.08 -3.87 10.77
CA PRO A 43 13.24 -3.69 11.64
C PRO A 43 13.27 -2.27 12.21
N SER A 44 13.70 -2.14 13.47
CA SER A 44 13.51 -0.96 14.33
C SER A 44 14.07 0.38 13.83
N THR A 45 14.85 0.38 12.74
CA THR A 45 15.52 1.58 12.22
C THR A 45 14.64 2.47 11.35
N GLN A 46 13.42 2.04 10.98
CA GLN A 46 12.57 2.73 10.00
C GLN A 46 11.39 3.50 10.62
N ASN A 47 11.18 3.41 11.93
CA ASN A 47 10.04 4.01 12.65
C ASN A 47 8.67 3.79 11.98
N PHE A 48 8.50 2.62 11.37
CA PHE A 48 7.37 2.33 10.48
C PHE A 48 6.02 2.26 11.21
N ALA A 49 6.02 1.95 12.50
CA ALA A 49 4.81 1.95 13.31
C ALA A 49 4.17 3.34 13.37
N HIS A 50 4.95 4.39 13.67
CA HIS A 50 4.43 5.76 13.70
C HIS A 50 3.99 6.23 12.31
N TYR A 51 4.70 5.81 11.25
CA TYR A 51 4.25 6.07 9.87
C TYR A 51 2.85 5.51 9.62
N LEU A 52 2.60 4.25 10.00
CA LEU A 52 1.30 3.61 9.79
C LEU A 52 0.19 4.26 10.64
N GLU A 53 0.49 4.69 11.86
CA GLU A 53 -0.46 5.43 12.70
C GLU A 53 -0.85 6.77 12.05
N GLU A 54 0.13 7.57 11.61
CA GLU A 54 -0.15 8.84 10.92
C GLU A 54 -0.85 8.64 9.57
N LEU A 55 -0.48 7.60 8.82
CA LEU A 55 -1.14 7.25 7.56
C LEU A 55 -2.60 6.89 7.78
N SER A 56 -2.89 6.08 8.82
CA SER A 56 -4.25 5.72 9.18
C SER A 56 -5.07 6.93 9.61
N GLN A 57 -4.49 7.86 10.36
CA GLN A 57 -5.18 9.09 10.76
C GLN A 57 -5.50 9.97 9.56
N LEU A 58 -4.55 10.15 8.63
CA LEU A 58 -4.78 10.92 7.41
C LEU A 58 -5.89 10.32 6.54
N ASP A 59 -5.92 9.00 6.40
CA ASP A 59 -6.99 8.31 5.66
C ASP A 59 -8.36 8.49 6.34
N GLU A 60 -8.41 8.36 7.68
CA GLU A 60 -9.63 8.59 8.46
C GLU A 60 -10.14 10.03 8.35
N ASP A 61 -9.25 11.02 8.41
CA ASP A 61 -9.59 12.44 8.27
C ASP A 61 -10.21 12.72 6.89
N LEU A 62 -9.56 12.26 5.81
CA LEU A 62 -10.08 12.39 4.45
C LEU A 62 -11.41 11.66 4.25
N HIS A 63 -11.55 10.47 4.85
CA HIS A 63 -12.80 9.72 4.82
C HIS A 63 -13.95 10.48 5.48
N ASN A 64 -13.71 11.07 6.67
CA ASN A 64 -14.71 11.85 7.39
C ASN A 64 -15.14 13.11 6.63
N GLU A 65 -14.22 13.69 5.85
CA GLU A 65 -14.49 14.82 4.96
C GLU A 65 -15.16 14.40 3.63
N ARG A 66 -15.30 13.08 3.38
CA ARG A 66 -15.73 12.51 2.09
C ARG A 66 -14.85 12.97 0.92
N ALA A 67 -13.59 13.24 1.20
CA ALA A 67 -12.61 13.61 0.20
C ALA A 67 -12.14 12.39 -0.60
N ASN A 68 -11.81 12.58 -1.87
CA ASN A 68 -11.17 11.55 -2.68
C ASN A 68 -9.67 11.51 -2.35
N PRO A 69 -9.12 10.45 -1.72
CA PRO A 69 -7.70 10.39 -1.36
C PRO A 69 -6.77 10.42 -2.58
N PHE A 70 -7.28 10.08 -3.76
CA PHE A 70 -6.55 10.09 -5.03
C PHE A 70 -6.69 11.41 -5.81
N ALA A 71 -7.38 12.41 -5.26
CA ALA A 71 -7.37 13.75 -5.85
C ALA A 71 -5.97 14.37 -5.72
N PRO A 72 -5.48 15.13 -6.72
CA PRO A 72 -4.12 15.69 -6.71
C PRO A 72 -3.78 16.46 -5.43
N GLU A 73 -4.72 17.24 -4.90
CA GLU A 73 -4.58 18.02 -3.67
C GLU A 73 -4.38 17.16 -2.42
N ASN A 74 -4.99 15.98 -2.36
CA ASN A 74 -4.87 15.06 -1.23
C ASN A 74 -3.62 14.20 -1.36
N ILE A 75 -3.23 13.81 -2.57
CA ILE A 75 -1.95 13.13 -2.85
C ILE A 75 -0.75 13.97 -2.35
N VAL A 76 -0.83 15.31 -2.40
CA VAL A 76 0.21 16.18 -1.83
C VAL A 76 0.39 15.95 -0.32
N MET A 77 -0.70 15.72 0.42
CA MET A 77 -0.65 15.44 1.87
C MET A 77 0.01 14.09 2.14
N PHE A 78 -0.34 13.07 1.37
CA PHE A 78 0.28 11.76 1.45
C PHE A 78 1.79 11.80 1.11
N ASN A 79 2.17 12.46 0.01
CA ASN A 79 3.58 12.64 -0.34
C ASN A 79 4.37 13.37 0.76
N ALA A 80 3.76 14.36 1.41
CA ALA A 80 4.39 15.06 2.53
C ALA A 80 4.58 14.15 3.75
N LEU A 81 3.66 13.21 4.01
CA LEU A 81 3.79 12.18 5.03
C LEU A 81 4.91 11.18 4.66
N ASP A 82 4.88 10.64 3.45
CA ASP A 82 5.87 9.67 2.97
C ASP A 82 7.30 10.24 3.04
N ALA A 83 7.48 11.50 2.64
CA ALA A 83 8.77 12.19 2.68
C ALA A 83 9.34 12.30 4.11
N ARG A 84 8.50 12.50 5.14
CA ARG A 84 8.96 12.53 6.55
C ARG A 84 9.58 11.20 6.98
N TYR A 85 9.01 10.10 6.48
CA TYR A 85 9.41 8.74 6.83
C TYR A 85 10.37 8.10 5.80
N LYS A 86 10.77 8.85 4.76
CA LYS A 86 11.65 8.39 3.67
C LYS A 86 11.04 7.20 2.91
N HIS A 87 9.72 7.20 2.77
CA HIS A 87 9.01 6.33 1.86
C HIS A 87 8.89 7.00 0.49
N GLU A 88 8.87 6.17 -0.54
CA GLU A 88 8.59 6.57 -1.91
C GLU A 88 7.43 5.68 -2.37
N ILE A 89 6.29 6.32 -2.64
CA ILE A 89 5.06 5.68 -3.05
C ILE A 89 4.71 6.16 -4.45
N PHE A 90 4.38 5.22 -5.33
CA PHE A 90 4.07 5.46 -6.74
C PHE A 90 2.55 5.54 -6.93
N TYR A 91 1.95 6.66 -6.49
CA TYR A 91 0.49 6.85 -6.52
C TYR A 91 -0.11 6.71 -7.92
N GLU A 92 0.63 7.09 -8.95
CA GLU A 92 0.24 6.95 -10.36
C GLU A 92 0.11 5.50 -10.83
N GLN A 93 0.75 4.55 -10.13
CA GLN A 93 0.73 3.12 -10.45
C GLN A 93 -0.39 2.37 -9.71
N ILE A 94 -1.06 2.98 -8.73
CA ILE A 94 -2.06 2.29 -7.90
C ILE A 94 -3.19 1.70 -8.77
N LEU A 95 -3.69 2.46 -9.75
CA LEU A 95 -4.77 1.99 -10.62
C LEU A 95 -4.35 0.80 -11.50
N SER A 96 -3.14 0.82 -12.08
CA SER A 96 -2.63 -0.29 -12.89
C SER A 96 -2.30 -1.53 -12.04
N LEU A 97 -1.86 -1.32 -10.80
CA LEU A 97 -1.65 -2.38 -9.83
C LEU A 97 -2.96 -3.07 -9.44
N TRP A 98 -4.05 -2.33 -9.21
CA TRP A 98 -5.35 -2.94 -8.90
C TRP A 98 -5.86 -3.86 -10.00
N LEU A 99 -5.69 -3.46 -11.26
CA LEU A 99 -5.98 -4.32 -12.42
C LEU A 99 -5.16 -5.60 -12.38
N THR A 100 -3.88 -5.50 -12.06
CA THR A 100 -2.95 -6.63 -11.92
C THR A 100 -3.35 -7.55 -10.77
N MET A 101 -3.83 -6.98 -9.67
CA MET A 101 -4.30 -7.70 -8.48
C MET A 101 -5.66 -8.39 -8.69
N GLY A 102 -6.32 -8.18 -9.84
CA GLY A 102 -7.68 -8.65 -10.06
C GLY A 102 -8.72 -7.96 -9.15
N GLN A 103 -8.37 -6.85 -8.51
CA GLN A 103 -9.28 -6.10 -7.65
C GLN A 103 -10.15 -5.19 -8.51
N LYS A 104 -11.45 -5.50 -8.56
CA LYS A 104 -12.46 -4.61 -9.12
C LYS A 104 -12.88 -3.61 -8.04
N TYR A 105 -12.33 -2.40 -8.06
CA TYR A 105 -12.92 -1.31 -7.31
C TYR A 105 -14.08 -0.72 -8.12
N GLU A 106 -15.29 -0.73 -7.56
CA GLU A 106 -16.30 0.24 -7.96
C GLU A 106 -15.86 1.58 -7.39
N MET A 107 -15.26 2.41 -8.23
CA MET A 107 -14.99 3.80 -7.88
C MET A 107 -16.36 4.47 -7.77
N LEU A 108 -16.82 4.74 -6.54
CA LEU A 108 -17.93 5.67 -6.31
C LEU A 108 -17.44 7.07 -6.67
N ILE A 109 -17.32 7.32 -7.98
CA ILE A 109 -17.29 8.67 -8.52
C ILE A 109 -18.73 9.14 -8.36
N THR A 110 -19.03 9.82 -7.25
CA THR A 110 -20.26 10.59 -7.16
C THR A 110 -20.09 11.83 -8.03
N ASP A 111 -20.98 11.98 -9.00
CA ASP A 111 -21.11 13.12 -9.92
C ASP A 111 -21.14 14.49 -9.21
#